data_AF-A0AAV0Y580-F1
#
_entry.id   AF-A0AAV0Y580-F1
#
_cell.length_a   1.000
_cell.length_b   1.000
_cell.length_c   1.000
_cell.angle_alpha   90.00
_cell.angle_beta   90.00
_cell.angle_gamma   90.00
#
_symmetry.space_group_name_H-M   'P 1'
#
loop_
_entity.id
_entity.type
_entity.pdbx_description
1 polymer ?
#
loop_
_entity_poly.entity_id
_entity_poly.type
_entity_poly.pdbx_seq_one_letter_code
_entity_poly.pdbx_strand_id
1 'polypeptide(L)'
;MNKSIMEAESNEDKMAEVYNAITGDFLTENPELGFNSALGPGKISTSLYKGLTPAMKQAIYDEQASQRAELKIRKEAYDKQEKDWADLLNILARCGTLSDREMQKKKRNLEDGIKDFNLVLANEQKNKEEYLNNVLYKTKASNEFFDQFNKTSR
;
A
#
# COMPACT_ATOMS: atom_id res chain seq x y z
N MET A 1 53.62 -60.86 53.59
CA MET A 1 52.45 -60.07 53.15
C MET A 1 51.62 -60.96 52.22
N ASN A 2 50.35 -61.22 52.54
CA ASN A 2 49.55 -62.29 51.92
C ASN A 2 49.19 -61.96 50.46
N LYS A 3 49.65 -62.78 49.53
CA LYS A 3 49.49 -62.60 48.07
C LYS A 3 48.01 -62.49 47.63
N SER A 4 47.09 -63.17 48.31
CA SER A 4 45.66 -63.10 48.00
C SER A 4 45.01 -61.76 48.34
N ILE A 5 45.54 -61.03 49.32
CA ILE A 5 45.03 -59.71 49.69
C ILE A 5 45.43 -58.71 48.59
N MET A 6 46.68 -58.76 48.13
CA MET A 6 47.14 -57.91 47.03
C MET A 6 46.44 -58.21 45.69
N GLU A 7 46.10 -59.48 45.43
CA GLU A 7 45.32 -59.84 44.23
C GLU A 7 43.86 -59.34 44.31
N ALA A 8 43.24 -59.36 45.50
CA ALA A 8 41.91 -58.80 45.70
C ALA A 8 41.91 -57.27 45.55
N GLU A 9 42.87 -56.58 46.19
CA GLU A 9 43.06 -55.12 46.06
C GLU A 9 43.31 -54.73 44.59
N SER A 10 44.18 -55.47 43.87
CA SER A 10 44.43 -55.21 42.45
C SER A 10 43.19 -55.40 41.57
N ASN A 11 42.29 -56.33 41.91
CA ASN A 11 41.06 -56.53 41.15
C ASN A 11 40.02 -55.46 41.47
N GLU A 12 39.98 -54.97 42.71
CA GLU A 12 39.14 -53.84 43.10
C GLU A 12 39.58 -52.55 42.40
N ASP A 13 40.90 -52.29 42.33
CA ASP A 13 41.45 -51.16 41.59
C ASP A 13 41.08 -51.19 40.10
N LYS A 14 41.19 -52.37 39.46
CA LYS A 14 40.79 -52.55 38.05
C LYS A 14 39.29 -52.31 37.85
N MET A 15 38.46 -52.79 38.77
CA MET A 15 37.02 -52.56 38.70
C MET A 15 36.67 -51.08 38.87
N ALA A 16 37.35 -50.38 39.79
CA ALA A 16 37.18 -48.95 39.98
C ALA A 16 37.63 -48.15 38.75
N GLU A 17 38.75 -48.51 38.12
CA GLU A 17 39.21 -47.88 36.87
C GLU A 17 38.20 -48.04 35.74
N VAL A 18 37.69 -49.26 35.52
CA VAL A 18 36.68 -49.54 34.49
C VAL A 18 35.40 -48.78 34.78
N TYR A 19 34.95 -48.76 36.03
CA TYR A 19 33.75 -48.04 36.44
C TYR A 19 33.91 -46.53 36.16
N ASN A 20 35.02 -45.94 36.61
CA ASN A 20 35.31 -44.51 36.41
C ASN A 20 35.43 -44.15 34.93
N ALA A 21 36.02 -45.02 34.10
CA ALA A 21 36.11 -44.80 32.67
C ALA A 21 34.72 -44.78 32.02
N ILE A 22 33.86 -45.76 32.35
CA ILE A 22 32.50 -45.88 31.81
C ILE A 22 31.61 -44.71 32.25
N THR A 23 31.69 -44.32 33.52
CA THR A 23 30.91 -43.19 34.05
C THR A 23 31.53 -41.83 33.76
N GLY A 24 32.73 -41.80 33.19
CA GLY A 24 33.45 -40.57 32.87
C GLY A 24 32.79 -39.78 31.75
N ASP A 25 32.99 -38.46 31.77
CA ASP A 25 32.40 -37.52 30.79
C ASP A 25 32.87 -37.76 29.34
N PHE A 26 34.01 -38.44 29.18
CA PHE A 26 34.53 -38.78 27.86
C PHE A 26 33.66 -39.82 27.15
N LEU A 27 33.32 -40.92 27.83
CA LEU A 27 32.52 -42.01 27.24
C LEU A 27 31.01 -41.77 27.31
N THR A 28 30.53 -40.99 28.29
CA THR A 28 29.11 -40.62 28.41
C THR A 28 28.71 -39.45 27.50
N GLU A 29 29.69 -38.83 26.85
CA GLU A 29 29.54 -37.68 25.98
C GLU A 29 28.73 -36.50 26.55
N ASN A 30 28.87 -36.23 27.86
CA ASN A 30 28.09 -35.22 28.56
C ASN A 30 28.10 -33.83 27.85
N PRO A 31 26.93 -33.30 27.40
CA PRO A 31 26.86 -32.02 26.69
C PRO A 31 27.00 -30.80 27.61
N GLU A 32 26.78 -30.95 28.92
CA GLU A 32 26.80 -29.85 29.91
C GLU A 32 28.18 -29.20 30.03
N LEU A 33 29.26 -29.96 29.81
CA LEU A 33 30.63 -29.44 29.82
C LEU A 33 30.88 -28.38 28.74
N GLY A 34 30.16 -28.47 27.62
CA GLY A 34 30.20 -27.46 26.57
C GLY A 34 29.58 -26.14 27.01
N PHE A 35 28.54 -26.16 27.85
CA PHE A 35 27.81 -24.97 28.27
C PHE A 35 28.34 -24.37 29.58
N ASN A 36 29.04 -25.17 30.39
CA ASN A 36 29.64 -24.74 31.65
C ASN A 36 31.10 -24.32 31.47
N SER A 37 31.31 -23.13 30.91
CA SER A 37 32.65 -22.56 30.78
C SER A 37 33.16 -21.96 32.09
N ALA A 38 34.44 -22.19 32.40
CA ALA A 38 35.14 -21.52 33.49
C ALA A 38 35.21 -19.98 33.32
N LEU A 39 35.00 -19.47 32.10
CA LEU A 39 34.97 -18.04 31.78
C LEU A 39 33.65 -17.35 32.20
N GLY A 40 32.68 -18.11 32.72
CA GLY A 40 31.43 -17.59 33.28
C GLY A 40 30.18 -18.08 32.55
N PRO A 41 28.99 -17.79 33.12
CA PRO A 41 27.71 -18.26 32.59
C PRO A 41 27.43 -17.68 31.21
N GLY A 42 26.85 -18.50 30.32
CA GLY A 42 26.54 -18.12 28.94
C GLY A 42 27.73 -18.12 27.99
N LYS A 43 28.93 -18.48 28.46
CA LYS A 43 30.09 -18.76 27.61
C LYS A 43 30.15 -20.26 27.32
N ILE A 44 30.33 -20.59 26.05
CA ILE A 44 30.48 -21.98 25.60
C ILE A 44 31.96 -22.32 25.59
N SER A 45 32.30 -23.49 26.14
CA SER A 45 33.62 -24.11 25.97
C SER A 45 33.73 -24.65 24.55
N THR A 46 34.48 -23.95 23.70
CA THR A 46 34.57 -24.25 22.27
C THR A 46 35.15 -25.64 21.98
N SER A 47 36.09 -26.12 22.81
CA SER A 47 36.71 -27.43 22.67
C SER A 47 35.80 -28.59 23.11
N LEU A 48 34.82 -28.33 23.97
CA LEU A 48 33.93 -29.34 24.55
C LEU A 48 32.49 -29.24 24.02
N TYR A 49 32.25 -28.35 23.06
CA TYR A 49 30.92 -28.14 22.50
C TYR A 49 30.52 -29.28 21.57
N LYS A 50 29.41 -29.95 21.91
CA LYS A 50 28.87 -31.12 21.17
C LYS A 50 27.54 -30.82 20.46
N GLY A 51 27.19 -29.54 20.33
CA GLY A 51 25.94 -29.12 19.70
C GLY A 51 24.84 -28.74 20.70
N LEU A 52 23.66 -28.43 20.15
CA LEU A 52 22.49 -28.00 20.92
C LEU A 52 21.83 -29.18 21.64
N THR A 53 21.36 -28.91 22.86
CA THR A 53 20.54 -29.87 23.60
C THR A 53 19.19 -30.09 22.91
N PRO A 54 18.54 -31.25 23.10
CA PRO A 54 17.21 -31.50 22.54
C PRO A 54 16.19 -30.44 22.94
N ALA A 55 16.26 -29.95 24.18
CA ALA A 55 15.38 -28.88 24.67
C ALA A 55 15.58 -27.55 23.90
N MET A 56 16.84 -27.17 23.63
CA MET A 56 17.13 -25.97 22.82
C MET A 56 16.64 -26.13 21.38
N LYS A 57 16.80 -27.31 20.78
CA LYS A 57 16.26 -27.59 19.45
C LYS A 57 14.73 -27.51 19.42
N GLN A 58 14.07 -28.05 20.44
CA GLN A 58 12.62 -27.96 20.56
C GLN A 58 12.14 -26.51 20.66
N ALA A 59 12.78 -25.70 21.50
CA ALA A 59 12.46 -24.28 21.62
C ALA A 59 12.59 -23.54 20.27
N ILE A 60 13.61 -23.87 19.47
CA ILE A 60 13.76 -23.31 18.12
C ILE A 60 12.59 -23.74 17.22
N TYR A 61 12.15 -25.00 17.28
CA TYR A 61 11.03 -25.47 16.47
C TYR A 61 9.70 -24.82 16.87
N ASP A 62 9.47 -24.63 18.16
CA ASP A 62 8.27 -23.97 18.69
C ASP A 62 8.22 -22.49 18.26
N GLU A 63 9.36 -21.81 18.34
CA GLU A 63 9.50 -20.43 17.87
C GLU A 63 9.27 -20.33 16.35
N GLN A 64 9.85 -21.22 15.56
CA GLN A 64 9.60 -21.27 14.11
C GLN A 64 8.13 -21.54 13.77
N ALA A 65 7.44 -22.38 14.55
CA ALA A 65 6.01 -22.61 14.37
C ALA A 65 5.19 -21.34 14.65
N SER A 66 5.55 -20.61 15.70
CA SER A 66 4.94 -19.34 16.06
C SER A 66 5.15 -18.28 14.97
N GLN A 67 6.37 -18.16 14.44
CA GLN A 67 6.69 -17.25 13.35
C GLN A 67 5.90 -17.55 12.06
N ARG A 68 5.73 -18.83 11.71
CA ARG A 68 4.90 -19.22 10.55
C ARG A 68 3.43 -18.83 10.74
N ALA A 69 2.90 -19.02 11.94
CA ALA A 69 1.53 -18.64 12.27
C ALA A 69 1.34 -17.13 12.18
N GLU A 70 2.27 -16.35 12.74
CA GLU A 70 2.23 -14.89 12.68
C GLU A 70 2.31 -14.37 11.24
N LEU A 71 3.23 -14.93 10.44
CA LEU A 71 3.38 -14.55 9.04
C LEU A 71 2.10 -14.81 8.24
N LYS A 72 1.43 -15.93 8.52
CA LYS A 72 0.16 -16.28 7.88
C LYS A 72 -0.92 -15.26 8.21
N ILE A 73 -1.08 -14.91 9.49
CA ILE A 73 -2.05 -13.89 9.94
C ILE A 73 -1.75 -12.54 9.28
N ARG A 74 -0.48 -12.15 9.24
CA ARG A 74 -0.05 -10.89 8.63
C ARG A 74 -0.36 -10.84 7.13
N LYS A 75 -0.14 -11.95 6.42
CA LYS A 75 -0.48 -12.09 5.01
C LYS A 75 -1.98 -11.99 4.78
N GLU A 76 -2.79 -12.70 5.57
CA GLU A 76 -4.25 -12.63 5.46
C GLU A 76 -4.79 -11.22 5.73
N ALA A 77 -4.21 -10.50 6.69
CA ALA A 77 -4.55 -9.10 6.97
C ALA A 77 -4.20 -8.17 5.79
N TYR A 78 -3.02 -8.36 5.18
CA TYR A 78 -2.60 -7.61 4.00
C TYR A 78 -3.52 -7.88 2.80
N ASP A 79 -3.79 -9.15 2.50
CA ASP A 79 -4.66 -9.55 1.40
C ASP A 79 -6.09 -8.99 1.57
N LYS A 80 -6.57 -8.87 2.82
CA LYS A 80 -7.85 -8.21 3.12
C LYS A 80 -7.78 -6.71 2.86
N GLN A 81 -6.74 -6.04 3.34
CA GLN A 81 -6.55 -4.61 3.12
C GLN A 81 -6.44 -4.27 1.62
N GLU A 82 -5.75 -5.10 0.84
CA GLU A 82 -5.62 -4.92 -0.61
C GLU A 82 -6.97 -5.04 -1.31
N LYS A 83 -7.82 -6.00 -0.91
CA LYS A 83 -9.19 -6.12 -1.42
C LYS A 83 -10.04 -4.90 -1.07
N ASP A 84 -10.02 -4.48 0.20
CA ASP A 84 -10.77 -3.31 0.66
C ASP A 84 -10.34 -2.04 -0.10
N TRP A 85 -9.04 -1.92 -0.40
CA TRP A 85 -8.48 -0.83 -1.20
C TRP A 85 -8.94 -0.88 -2.67
N ALA A 86 -8.93 -2.07 -3.28
CA ALA A 86 -9.42 -2.26 -4.64
C ALA A 86 -10.90 -1.92 -4.76
N ASP A 87 -11.73 -2.33 -3.79
CA ASP A 87 -13.15 -1.99 -3.74
C ASP A 87 -13.37 -0.48 -3.59
N LEU A 88 -12.60 0.18 -2.73
CA LEU A 88 -12.65 1.63 -2.58
C LEU A 88 -12.31 2.36 -3.88
N LEU A 89 -11.26 1.92 -4.59
CA LEU A 89 -10.87 2.49 -5.88
C LEU A 89 -11.98 2.33 -6.93
N ASN A 90 -12.63 1.17 -6.98
CA ASN A 90 -13.75 0.92 -7.89
C ASN A 90 -14.94 1.84 -7.60
N ILE A 91 -15.28 2.03 -6.32
CA ILE A 91 -16.34 2.96 -5.91
C ILE A 91 -15.98 4.39 -6.29
N LEU A 92 -14.74 4.83 -6.00
CA LEU A 92 -14.28 6.17 -6.32
C LEU A 92 -14.30 6.43 -7.83
N ALA A 93 -13.83 5.48 -8.65
CA ALA A 93 -13.89 5.57 -10.10
C ALA A 93 -15.34 5.71 -10.58
N ARG A 94 -16.26 4.89 -10.05
CA ARG A 94 -17.68 4.99 -10.38
C ARG A 94 -18.27 6.36 -10.00
N CYS A 95 -18.01 6.84 -8.79
CA CYS A 95 -18.45 8.16 -8.35
C CYS A 95 -17.89 9.28 -9.25
N GLY A 96 -16.61 9.21 -9.62
CA GLY A 96 -15.98 10.15 -10.56
C GLY A 96 -16.70 10.17 -11.90
N THR A 97 -16.91 9.01 -12.52
CA THR A 97 -17.61 8.92 -13.82
C THR A 97 -19.05 9.45 -13.78
N LEU A 98 -19.78 9.23 -12.68
CA LEU A 98 -21.13 9.75 -12.50
C LEU A 98 -21.13 11.28 -12.36
N SER A 99 -20.23 11.81 -11.52
CA SER A 99 -20.06 13.25 -11.32
C SER A 99 -19.69 13.96 -12.63
N ASP A 100 -18.74 13.41 -13.40
CA ASP A 100 -18.34 13.96 -14.69
C ASP A 100 -19.49 13.95 -15.69
N ARG A 101 -20.29 12.89 -15.71
CA ARG A 101 -21.47 12.80 -16.57
C ARG A 101 -22.52 13.84 -16.20
N GLU A 102 -22.74 14.09 -14.92
CA GLU A 102 -23.66 15.15 -14.46
C GLU A 102 -23.14 16.53 -14.83
N MET A 103 -21.84 16.79 -14.65
CA MET A 103 -21.20 18.05 -15.03
C MET A 103 -21.32 18.30 -16.54
N GLN A 104 -21.06 17.28 -17.35
CA GLN A 104 -21.22 17.33 -18.81
C GLN A 104 -22.66 17.68 -19.22
N LYS A 105 -23.67 17.09 -18.56
CA LYS A 105 -25.08 17.42 -18.82
C LYS A 105 -25.39 18.89 -18.49
N LYS A 106 -24.95 19.38 -17.32
CA LYS A 106 -25.14 20.78 -16.92
C LYS A 106 -24.46 21.74 -17.90
N LYS A 107 -23.25 21.41 -18.34
CA LYS A 107 -22.52 22.18 -19.34
C LYS A 107 -23.28 22.28 -20.66
N ARG A 108 -23.78 21.15 -21.18
CA ARG A 108 -24.59 21.13 -22.42
C ARG A 108 -25.85 21.98 -22.29
N ASN A 109 -26.58 21.85 -21.19
CA ASN A 109 -27.79 22.67 -20.97
C ASN A 109 -27.48 24.17 -20.94
N LEU A 110 -26.33 24.57 -20.37
CA LEU A 110 -25.89 25.96 -20.38
C LEU A 110 -25.49 26.42 -21.80
N GLU A 111 -24.76 25.58 -22.54
CA GLU A 111 -24.38 25.85 -23.93
C GLU A 111 -25.62 26.02 -24.83
N ASP A 112 -26.63 25.17 -24.65
CA ASP A 112 -27.90 25.28 -25.37
C ASP A 112 -28.62 26.60 -25.02
N GLY A 113 -28.68 26.97 -23.74
CA GLY A 113 -29.27 28.26 -23.33
C GLY A 113 -28.54 29.49 -23.90
N ILE A 114 -27.20 29.45 -23.95
CA ILE A 114 -26.39 30.50 -24.57
C ILE A 114 -26.65 30.55 -26.08
N LYS A 115 -26.77 29.39 -26.74
CA LYS A 115 -27.05 29.31 -28.17
C LYS A 115 -28.41 29.93 -28.50
N ASP A 116 -29.44 29.65 -27.71
CA ASP A 116 -30.77 30.23 -27.89
C ASP A 116 -30.75 31.75 -27.68
N PHE A 117 -30.05 32.24 -26.65
CA PHE A 117 -29.88 33.67 -26.42
C PHE A 117 -29.17 34.36 -27.58
N ASN A 118 -28.08 33.77 -28.08
CA ASN A 118 -27.33 34.30 -29.21
C ASN A 118 -28.18 34.35 -30.49
N LEU A 119 -29.07 33.37 -30.70
CA LEU A 119 -30.00 33.36 -31.83
C LEU A 119 -31.00 34.52 -31.75
N VAL A 120 -31.59 34.75 -30.57
CA VAL A 120 -32.51 35.88 -30.34
C VAL A 120 -31.78 37.21 -30.58
N LEU A 121 -30.60 37.38 -29.98
CA LEU A 121 -29.80 38.58 -30.12
C LEU A 121 -29.40 38.86 -31.58
N ALA A 122 -29.01 37.82 -32.33
CA ALA A 122 -28.67 37.96 -33.75
C ALA A 122 -29.88 38.41 -34.58
N ASN A 123 -31.07 37.88 -34.31
CA ASN A 123 -32.30 38.31 -34.98
C ASN A 123 -32.67 39.76 -34.63
N GLU A 124 -32.54 40.16 -33.36
CA GLU A 124 -32.79 41.55 -32.94
C GLU A 124 -31.83 42.53 -33.62
N GLN A 125 -30.54 42.19 -33.68
CA GLN A 125 -29.53 42.99 -34.37
C GLN A 125 -29.85 43.12 -35.86
N LYS A 126 -30.19 41.99 -36.51
CA LYS A 126 -30.58 41.98 -37.93
C LYS A 126 -31.82 42.86 -38.19
N ASN A 127 -32.87 42.73 -37.38
CA ASN A 127 -34.08 43.55 -37.51
C ASN A 127 -33.79 45.04 -37.33
N LYS A 128 -32.91 45.39 -36.38
CA LYS A 128 -32.49 46.77 -36.15
C LYS A 128 -31.72 47.33 -37.34
N GLU A 129 -30.79 46.56 -37.90
CA GLU A 129 -30.05 46.94 -39.11
C GLU A 129 -30.99 47.13 -40.32
N GLU A 130 -31.94 46.20 -40.51
CA GLU A 130 -32.95 46.32 -41.56
C GLU A 130 -33.80 47.59 -41.41
N TYR A 131 -34.22 47.93 -40.19
CA TYR A 131 -34.95 49.17 -39.92
C TYR A 131 -34.11 50.42 -40.22
N LEU A 132 -32.86 50.47 -39.74
CA LEU A 132 -31.96 51.60 -39.97
C LEU A 132 -31.75 51.84 -41.46
N ASN A 133 -31.44 50.78 -42.22
CA ASN A 133 -31.14 50.88 -43.65
C ASN A 133 -32.38 51.18 -44.51
N ASN A 134 -33.55 50.63 -44.17
CA ASN A 134 -34.74 50.76 -45.01
C ASN A 134 -35.65 51.92 -44.65
N VAL A 135 -35.67 52.36 -43.40
CA VAL A 135 -36.56 53.42 -42.92
C VAL A 135 -35.79 54.70 -42.64
N LEU A 136 -34.75 54.64 -41.79
CA LEU A 136 -34.09 55.85 -41.28
C LEU A 136 -33.11 56.45 -42.30
N TYR A 137 -32.26 55.63 -42.92
CA TYR A 137 -31.22 56.09 -43.83
C TYR A 137 -31.72 56.34 -45.26
N LYS A 138 -32.97 56.01 -45.58
CA LYS A 138 -33.59 56.44 -46.83
C LYS A 138 -33.99 57.90 -46.74
N THR A 139 -33.17 58.78 -47.29
CA THR A 139 -33.52 60.18 -47.44
C THR A 139 -34.64 60.31 -48.47
N LYS A 140 -35.74 60.94 -48.06
CA LYS A 140 -36.78 61.43 -48.96
C LYS A 140 -36.79 62.94 -48.83
N ALA A 141 -36.76 63.63 -49.96
CA ALA A 141 -36.93 65.07 -49.98
C ALA A 141 -38.34 65.42 -49.47
N SER A 142 -38.42 66.37 -48.54
CA SER A 142 -39.69 66.90 -48.04
C SER A 142 -40.44 67.60 -49.17
N ASN A 143 -41.77 67.60 -49.17
CA ASN A 143 -42.53 68.41 -50.13
C ASN A 143 -42.16 69.90 -50.03
N GLU A 144 -41.89 70.37 -48.81
CA GLU A 144 -41.42 71.72 -48.53
C GLU A 144 -40.05 72.03 -49.17
N PHE A 145 -39.22 71.01 -49.42
CA PHE A 145 -37.96 71.17 -50.14
C PHE A 145 -38.20 71.44 -51.62
N PHE A 146 -39.15 70.74 -52.26
CA PHE A 146 -39.49 70.97 -53.66
C PHE A 146 -40.19 72.32 -53.87
N ASP A 147 -41.00 72.76 -52.92
CA ASP A 147 -41.66 74.06 -52.98
C ASP A 147 -40.67 75.23 -53.05
N GLN A 148 -39.43 75.07 -52.57
CA GLN A 148 -38.41 76.15 -52.59
C GLN A 148 -37.96 76.55 -54.00
N PHE A 149 -38.15 75.68 -55.00
CA PHE A 149 -37.74 75.95 -56.37
C PHE A 149 -38.81 76.74 -57.13
N ASN A 150 -38.41 77.60 -58.08
CA ASN A 150 -39.30 78.43 -58.92
C ASN A 150 -40.18 79.48 -58.20
N LYS A 151 -39.82 79.90 -56.98
CA LYS A 151 -40.53 80.97 -56.25
C LYS A 151 -40.20 82.40 -56.71
N THR A 152 -39.21 82.59 -57.58
CA THR A 152 -38.78 83.92 -58.08
C THR A 152 -38.77 83.92 -59.62
N SER A 153 -39.22 85.02 -60.22
CA SER A 153 -39.50 85.12 -61.68
C SER A 153 -38.34 85.65 -62.53
N ARG A 154 -37.08 85.44 -62.11
CA ARG A 154 -35.91 85.99 -62.81
C ARG A 154 -35.49 85.11 -63.98
#